data_AF-A0A959ZEX6-F1
#
_entry.id   AF-A0A959ZEX6-F1
#
_cell.length_a   1.000
_cell.length_b   1.000
_cell.length_c   1.000
_cell.angle_alpha   90.00
_cell.angle_beta   90.00
_cell.angle_gamma   90.00
#
_symmetry.space_group_name_H-M   'P 1'
#
loop_
_entity.id
_entity.type
_entity.pdbx_description
1 polymer ?
#
loop_
_entity_poly.entity_id
_entity_poly.type
_entity_poly.pdbx_seq_one_letter_code
_entity_poly.pdbx_strand_id
1 'polypeptide(L)'
;MVSFALALLAGSTLLTAGSNAAGKGSGPVRLAGSGSSWKVLFPVRLPLNVSGQKVNGRITINLPRGSWTSRWGFTAHAGRLRLGDQRRKFTFIKGVRVPKAVAGVIARRHQAIRTTLKVGYRIPSAELSEVSTGGFASTQTGMPRAGAGFCETLPRLLVRPSSNGAQRIALPACGRKLNWRIGESPRKGKVIRKGRAMLYRPSGGAGVDEFVIEGFRRGRLTAKQRVQVRLLDGDASNISVVAFGDSVTAGFGYFGATGKQMGVTQLDDCRPGATTFNDACSSNSTNRDSSIGTKPNYLPDFGLSRNISWAAQWTNQYGITSYRNYAVTGSAPSDWLPGGQFESTLQSIEQQDPTYILMTMGANPLLSDVLFGVDNMGCALESDLFGDFRQCVLDAFSAVDLNQKLNDLYTSLVSNSTSHIVVMQYHLAVPSTAIAYSATQLEMMTELLNGVISDEAAQVSPSRITVVAPPRFDVGIDMEPLYQSNYSCSFLGYKVDGPSVQATISQDELEVDHPLSFCSGPAIGSPWIISGDTGIHPSAAGYLHMASQVPAPGS
;
A
#
# COMPACT_ATOMS: atom_id res chain seq x y z
N MET A 1 -36.46 60.11 18.99
CA MET A 1 -36.16 58.87 19.74
C MET A 1 -36.28 57.70 18.78
N VAL A 2 -35.20 56.92 18.67
CA VAL A 2 -35.09 55.52 18.17
C VAL A 2 -35.42 55.32 16.68
N SER A 3 -34.45 55.34 15.76
CA SER A 3 -33.28 54.45 15.49
C SER A 3 -33.61 53.22 14.64
N PHE A 4 -33.23 53.35 13.36
CA PHE A 4 -32.89 52.27 12.42
C PHE A 4 -31.57 51.59 12.84
N ALA A 5 -31.46 50.26 12.70
CA ALA A 5 -30.20 49.60 12.37
C ALA A 5 -30.41 48.17 11.84
N LEU A 6 -29.98 47.99 10.58
CA LEU A 6 -29.54 46.75 9.94
C LEU A 6 -28.24 46.21 10.58
N ALA A 7 -27.96 44.91 10.41
CA ALA A 7 -26.67 44.18 10.44
C ALA A 7 -26.68 42.98 11.41
N LEU A 8 -26.08 41.81 11.16
CA LEU A 8 -25.26 41.27 10.09
C LEU A 8 -25.20 39.75 10.31
N LEU A 9 -25.32 38.94 9.25
CA LEU A 9 -25.00 37.52 9.29
C LEU A 9 -23.51 37.32 9.58
N ALA A 10 -23.18 36.63 10.67
CA ALA A 10 -21.85 36.10 10.92
C ALA A 10 -21.77 34.69 10.31
N GLY A 11 -21.27 34.61 9.07
CA GLY A 11 -20.85 33.36 8.44
C GLY A 11 -19.54 32.88 9.08
N SER A 12 -19.65 31.95 10.03
CA SER A 12 -18.51 31.24 10.61
C SER A 12 -17.97 30.23 9.61
N THR A 13 -16.99 30.63 8.82
CA THR A 13 -16.17 29.72 8.02
C THR A 13 -15.27 28.90 8.96
N LEU A 14 -15.72 27.69 9.32
CA LEU A 14 -14.89 26.67 9.97
C LEU A 14 -13.85 26.15 8.96
N LEU A 15 -12.76 26.90 8.80
CA LEU A 15 -11.54 26.37 8.19
C LEU A 15 -10.92 25.36 9.17
N THR A 16 -11.08 24.07 8.88
CA THR A 16 -10.38 22.99 9.59
C THR A 16 -8.87 23.17 9.39
N ALA A 17 -8.22 23.70 10.42
CA ALA A 17 -6.78 23.86 10.46
C ALA A 17 -6.11 22.48 10.57
N GLY A 18 -5.73 21.90 9.44
CA GLY A 18 -4.95 20.65 9.41
C GLY A 18 -3.72 20.76 10.31
N SER A 19 -3.58 19.80 11.22
CA SER A 19 -2.50 19.73 12.19
C SER A 19 -1.14 19.58 11.49
N ASN A 20 -0.28 20.59 11.63
CA ASN A 20 1.09 20.55 11.14
C ASN A 20 1.94 19.76 12.14
N ALA A 21 2.34 18.53 11.79
CA ALA A 21 3.26 17.76 12.62
C ALA A 21 4.73 18.05 12.28
N ALA A 22 5.62 17.96 13.28
CA ALA A 22 7.04 18.33 13.15
C ALA A 22 7.98 17.13 13.40
N GLY A 23 9.13 17.07 12.72
CA GLY A 23 10.05 15.92 12.76
C GLY A 23 11.52 16.27 13.03
N LYS A 24 12.20 15.48 13.90
CA LYS A 24 13.65 15.59 14.20
C LYS A 24 14.51 15.16 13.00
N GLY A 25 15.29 16.08 12.43
CA GLY A 25 16.44 15.79 11.55
C GLY A 25 17.75 16.28 12.17
N SER A 26 18.75 15.40 12.27
CA SER A 26 20.11 15.78 12.68
C SER A 26 21.11 15.46 11.57
N GLY A 27 21.79 16.50 11.10
CA GLY A 27 22.96 16.43 10.22
C GLY A 27 23.36 17.84 9.76
N PRO A 28 24.66 18.17 9.70
CA PRO A 28 25.12 19.53 9.47
C PRO A 28 24.74 20.07 8.09
N VAL A 29 24.30 21.32 8.03
CA VAL A 29 24.05 22.12 6.82
C VAL A 29 25.38 22.33 6.11
N ARG A 30 25.41 22.18 4.78
CA ARG A 30 26.64 22.25 3.99
C ARG A 30 26.51 23.14 2.77
N LEU A 31 27.58 23.84 2.41
CA LEU A 31 27.66 24.59 1.16
C LEU A 31 28.08 23.66 0.00
N ALA A 32 27.34 23.71 -1.11
CA ALA A 32 27.58 22.93 -2.32
C ALA A 32 27.43 23.77 -3.60
N GLY A 33 27.99 23.28 -4.69
CA GLY A 33 27.96 23.93 -6.00
C GLY A 33 29.26 24.64 -6.39
N SER A 34 29.21 25.32 -7.53
CA SER A 34 30.34 26.07 -8.10
C SER A 34 29.82 27.16 -9.04
N GLY A 35 30.61 28.23 -9.24
CA GLY A 35 30.25 29.32 -10.15
C GLY A 35 29.00 30.08 -9.70
N SER A 36 27.96 30.11 -10.54
CA SER A 36 26.68 30.80 -10.28
C SER A 36 25.58 29.90 -9.67
N SER A 37 25.92 28.65 -9.32
CA SER A 37 24.96 27.62 -8.89
C SER A 37 25.24 27.13 -7.46
N TRP A 38 25.47 28.06 -6.53
CA TRP A 38 25.65 27.73 -5.12
C TRP A 38 24.32 27.37 -4.45
N LYS A 39 24.34 26.28 -3.68
CA LYS A 39 23.24 25.85 -2.83
C LYS A 39 23.73 25.52 -1.44
N VAL A 40 22.86 25.73 -0.47
CA VAL A 40 23.00 25.23 0.88
C VAL A 40 22.20 23.93 0.96
N LEU A 41 22.89 22.84 1.26
CA LEU A 41 22.34 21.50 1.43
C LEU A 41 22.04 21.27 2.91
N PHE A 42 20.86 20.77 3.23
CA PHE A 42 20.54 20.33 4.57
C PHE A 42 19.74 19.03 4.53
N PRO A 43 20.04 18.08 5.43
CA PRO A 43 19.25 16.87 5.58
C PRO A 43 17.93 17.19 6.28
N VAL A 44 16.83 16.74 5.70
CA VAL A 44 15.50 16.74 6.29
C VAL A 44 15.13 15.29 6.56
N ARG A 45 14.93 14.93 7.82
CA ARG A 45 14.49 13.59 8.19
C ARG A 45 12.97 13.60 8.31
N LEU A 46 12.31 13.00 7.34
CA LEU A 46 10.85 13.00 7.19
C LEU A 46 10.29 11.63 7.60
N PRO A 47 9.10 11.55 8.21
CA PRO A 47 8.40 10.29 8.38
C PRO A 47 8.05 9.66 7.02
N LEU A 48 8.00 8.33 6.95
CA LEU A 48 7.78 7.63 5.66
C LEU A 48 6.46 8.00 4.99
N ASN A 49 5.39 8.22 5.76
CA ASN A 49 4.07 8.64 5.28
C ASN A 49 4.04 10.06 4.64
N VAL A 50 5.11 10.84 4.77
CA VAL A 50 5.28 12.13 4.06
C VAL A 50 5.87 11.92 2.66
N SER A 51 6.27 10.70 2.29
CA SER A 51 6.69 10.39 0.92
C SER A 51 5.56 10.66 -0.07
N GLY A 52 5.86 11.39 -1.15
CA GLY A 52 4.87 11.87 -2.12
C GLY A 52 4.16 13.17 -1.74
N GLN A 53 4.33 13.68 -0.51
CA GLN A 53 3.65 14.89 -0.04
C GLN A 53 4.49 16.16 -0.25
N LYS A 54 3.82 17.32 -0.29
CA LYS A 54 4.47 18.63 -0.31
C LYS A 54 5.06 18.94 1.07
N VAL A 55 6.34 19.27 1.10
CA VAL A 55 7.09 19.71 2.27
C VAL A 55 7.61 21.12 2.02
N ASN A 56 7.35 22.01 2.97
CA ASN A 56 7.74 23.42 2.87
C ASN A 56 8.62 23.80 4.06
N GLY A 57 9.31 24.93 3.96
CA GLY A 57 10.06 25.42 5.09
C GLY A 57 10.77 26.74 4.85
N ARG A 58 11.58 27.11 5.83
CA ARG A 58 12.37 28.34 5.87
C ARG A 58 13.75 28.03 6.42
N ILE A 59 14.78 28.54 5.76
CA ILE A 59 16.16 28.54 6.25
C ILE A 59 16.61 29.98 6.50
N THR A 60 17.26 30.21 7.63
CA THR A 60 17.88 31.49 7.99
C THR A 60 19.36 31.23 8.30
N ILE A 61 20.24 31.95 7.63
CA ILE A 61 21.70 31.89 7.81
C ILE A 61 22.13 33.22 8.42
N ASN A 62 22.61 33.18 9.65
CA ASN A 62 23.18 34.33 10.35
C ASN A 62 24.64 34.48 9.94
N LEU A 63 24.94 35.62 9.32
CA LEU A 63 26.26 36.01 8.82
C LEU A 63 26.85 37.08 9.77
N PRO A 64 28.17 37.33 9.73
CA PRO A 64 28.80 38.35 10.59
C PRO A 64 28.26 39.78 10.44
N ARG A 65 27.60 40.10 9.31
CA ARG A 65 27.07 41.44 9.01
C ARG A 65 25.59 41.42 8.60
N GLY A 66 24.80 40.50 9.17
CA GLY A 66 23.36 40.40 8.93
C GLY A 66 22.88 38.97 8.81
N SER A 67 21.68 38.76 8.27
CA SER A 67 21.15 37.42 8.02
C SER A 67 20.61 37.29 6.59
N TRP A 68 20.62 36.07 6.08
CA TRP A 68 19.97 35.73 4.82
C TRP A 68 18.90 34.67 5.09
N THR A 69 17.68 34.93 4.62
CA THR A 69 16.55 34.02 4.81
C THR A 69 15.95 33.62 3.47
N SER A 70 15.55 32.36 3.33
CA SER A 70 14.88 31.85 2.14
C SER A 70 13.80 30.84 2.49
N ARG A 71 12.66 30.94 1.80
CA ARG A 71 11.58 29.95 1.83
C ARG A 71 11.81 28.93 0.72
N TRP A 72 11.37 27.70 0.94
CA TRP A 72 11.52 26.62 -0.01
C TRP A 72 10.37 25.62 0.09
N GLY A 73 10.16 24.88 -0.98
CA GLY A 73 9.21 23.76 -1.05
C GLY A 73 9.73 22.65 -1.95
N PHE A 74 9.26 21.42 -1.71
CA PHE A 74 9.48 20.27 -2.59
C PHE A 74 8.44 19.17 -2.33
N THR A 75 8.28 18.26 -3.29
CA THR A 75 7.56 17.00 -3.08
C THR A 75 8.57 15.94 -2.64
N ALA A 76 8.41 15.43 -1.42
CA ALA A 76 9.34 14.45 -0.85
C ALA A 76 9.15 13.07 -1.51
N HIS A 77 10.18 12.23 -1.50
CA HIS A 77 10.05 10.81 -1.84
C HIS A 77 11.09 9.99 -1.07
N ALA A 78 10.71 8.79 -0.67
CA ALA A 78 11.56 7.90 0.14
C ALA A 78 12.50 7.00 -0.70
N GLY A 79 12.55 7.20 -2.01
CA GLY A 79 13.20 6.31 -2.97
C GLY A 79 12.32 5.12 -3.36
N ARG A 80 12.93 4.04 -3.86
CA ARG A 80 12.23 2.79 -4.18
C ARG A 80 11.58 2.27 -2.90
N LEU A 81 10.26 2.08 -2.93
CA LEU A 81 9.56 1.34 -1.90
C LEU A 81 10.05 -0.11 -1.99
N ARG A 82 10.44 -0.66 -0.84
CA ARG A 82 10.86 -2.06 -0.73
C ARG A 82 9.66 -2.85 -0.29
N LEU A 83 9.52 -4.09 -0.78
CA LEU A 83 8.59 -5.03 -0.18
C LEU A 83 8.92 -5.12 1.32
N GLY A 84 7.94 -4.86 2.20
CA GLY A 84 8.17 -4.81 3.65
C GLY A 84 9.01 -3.61 4.15
N ASP A 85 8.88 -2.41 3.58
CA ASP A 85 9.66 -1.23 4.01
C ASP A 85 9.40 -0.81 5.46
N GLN A 86 10.30 -1.21 6.35
CA GLN A 86 10.26 -0.96 7.80
C GLN A 86 10.65 0.45 8.22
N ARG A 87 11.09 1.31 7.27
CA ARG A 87 11.67 2.62 7.63
C ARG A 87 10.58 3.51 8.21
N ARG A 88 10.69 3.88 9.49
CA ARG A 88 9.80 4.91 10.07
C ARG A 88 10.06 6.31 9.51
N LYS A 89 11.29 6.57 9.06
CA LYS A 89 11.75 7.86 8.55
C LYS A 89 12.73 7.67 7.40
N PHE A 90 12.77 8.62 6.49
CA PHE A 90 13.80 8.72 5.45
C PHE A 90 14.50 10.08 5.51
N THR A 91 15.73 10.13 4.99
CA THR A 91 16.49 11.39 4.90
C THR A 91 16.43 11.91 3.48
N PHE A 92 16.01 13.16 3.33
CA PHE A 92 15.96 13.89 2.08
C PHE A 92 16.96 15.06 2.14
N ILE A 93 17.90 15.15 1.20
CA ILE A 93 18.88 16.26 1.18
C ILE A 93 18.32 17.40 0.34
N LYS A 94 17.84 18.47 0.98
CA LYS A 94 17.30 19.63 0.25
C LYS A 94 18.38 20.65 -0.02
N GLY A 95 18.46 21.12 -1.27
CA GLY A 95 19.28 22.26 -1.67
C GLY A 95 18.46 23.55 -1.79
N VAL A 96 18.93 24.63 -1.17
CA VAL A 96 18.37 25.98 -1.34
C VAL A 96 19.41 26.88 -1.97
N ARG A 97 19.03 27.57 -3.05
CA ARG A 97 19.94 28.46 -3.79
C ARG A 97 20.36 29.64 -2.92
N VAL A 98 21.66 29.92 -2.90
CA VAL A 98 22.21 31.10 -2.22
C VAL A 98 22.87 32.05 -3.22
N PRO A 99 22.78 33.38 -3.01
CA PRO A 99 23.54 34.35 -3.79
C PRO A 99 25.06 34.10 -3.68
N LYS A 100 25.81 34.43 -4.73
CA LYS A 100 27.28 34.27 -4.78
C LYS A 100 27.97 35.00 -3.62
N ALA A 101 27.48 36.17 -3.23
CA ALA A 101 28.00 36.93 -2.09
C ALA A 101 27.86 36.16 -0.77
N VAL A 102 26.67 35.61 -0.49
CA VAL A 102 26.40 34.78 0.70
C VAL A 102 27.28 33.53 0.71
N ALA A 103 27.34 32.81 -0.42
CA ALA A 103 28.21 31.64 -0.56
C ALA A 103 29.70 31.98 -0.33
N GLY A 104 30.16 33.15 -0.81
CA GLY A 104 31.54 33.62 -0.62
C GLY A 104 31.87 33.99 0.82
N VAL A 105 30.91 34.49 1.60
CA VAL A 105 31.07 34.68 3.05
C VAL A 105 31.12 33.33 3.76
N ILE A 106 30.19 32.42 3.42
CA ILE A 106 30.15 31.06 3.97
C ILE A 106 31.46 30.32 3.72
N ALA A 107 31.96 30.37 2.50
CA ALA A 107 33.18 29.69 2.10
C ALA A 107 34.44 30.17 2.84
N ARG A 108 34.46 31.42 3.33
CA ARG A 108 35.60 32.05 4.02
C ARG A 108 35.51 31.99 5.53
N ARG A 109 34.30 32.08 6.11
CA ARG A 109 34.08 32.22 7.56
C ARG A 109 33.10 31.17 8.09
N HIS A 110 33.23 29.93 7.64
CA HIS A 110 32.26 28.88 7.93
C HIS A 110 32.04 28.64 9.43
N GLN A 111 33.05 28.81 10.29
CA GLN A 111 32.94 28.58 11.74
C GLN A 111 32.08 29.63 12.47
N ALA A 112 31.95 30.85 11.92
CA ALA A 112 31.21 31.95 12.54
C ALA A 112 29.73 32.03 12.13
N ILE A 113 29.24 31.04 11.37
CA ILE A 113 27.89 31.06 10.81
C ILE A 113 26.96 30.18 11.62
N ARG A 114 25.78 30.71 11.94
CA ARG A 114 24.70 29.94 12.55
C ARG A 114 23.56 29.79 11.58
N THR A 115 23.01 28.59 11.46
CA THR A 115 21.87 28.34 10.59
C THR A 115 20.68 27.88 11.42
N THR A 116 19.52 28.43 11.13
CA THR A 116 18.22 28.00 11.68
C THR A 116 17.36 27.46 10.56
N LEU A 117 16.82 26.26 10.73
CA LEU A 117 15.95 25.60 9.76
C LEU A 117 14.59 25.35 10.40
N LYS A 118 13.51 25.77 9.73
CA LYS A 118 12.12 25.42 10.04
C LYS A 118 11.53 24.60 8.90
N VAL A 119 10.93 23.46 9.21
CA VAL A 119 10.31 22.55 8.24
C VAL A 119 8.86 22.33 8.64
N GLY A 120 7.95 22.43 7.68
CA GLY A 120 6.53 22.13 7.84
C GLY A 120 6.09 21.11 6.80
N TYR A 121 5.31 20.14 7.25
CA TYR A 121 4.66 19.14 6.40
C TYR A 121 3.30 18.81 7.02
N ARG A 122 2.40 18.32 6.17
CA ARG A 122 1.10 17.79 6.63
C ARG A 122 1.22 16.28 6.77
N ILE A 123 0.74 15.76 7.89
CA ILE A 123 0.45 14.33 8.04
C ILE A 123 -1.05 14.19 7.77
N PRO A 124 -1.48 13.23 6.93
CA PRO A 124 -2.90 12.90 6.80
C PRO A 124 -3.46 12.56 8.19
N SER A 125 -4.50 13.29 8.61
CA SER A 125 -5.11 13.15 9.92
C SER A 125 -5.87 11.83 10.04
N ALA A 126 -5.26 10.84 10.66
CA ALA A 126 -5.93 9.99 11.63
C ALA A 126 -5.56 10.56 13.01
N GLU A 127 -6.53 10.79 13.89
CA GLU A 127 -6.31 11.32 15.24
C GLU A 127 -5.38 10.37 16.02
N LEU A 128 -4.08 10.65 15.97
CA LEU A 128 -3.11 10.13 16.91
C LEU A 128 -2.79 11.26 17.89
N SER A 129 -3.32 11.12 19.10
CA SER A 129 -3.02 12.00 20.22
C SER A 129 -1.51 12.17 20.42
N GLU A 130 -1.11 13.44 20.48
CA GLU A 130 0.15 14.01 20.95
C GLU A 130 1.45 13.21 20.72
N VAL A 131 2.01 13.34 19.52
CA VAL A 131 3.47 13.42 19.39
C VAL A 131 3.88 14.88 19.60
N SER A 132 4.07 15.27 20.85
CA SER A 132 4.61 16.58 21.22
C SER A 132 5.95 16.83 20.51
N THR A 133 5.95 17.71 19.52
CA THR A 133 7.17 18.12 18.81
C THR A 133 7.15 19.62 18.57
N GLY A 134 7.75 20.36 19.51
CA GLY A 134 8.06 21.77 19.35
C GLY A 134 8.78 22.03 18.03
N GLY A 135 8.50 23.20 17.43
CA GLY A 135 9.06 23.59 16.14
C GLY A 135 10.57 23.42 16.10
N PHE A 136 11.07 22.69 15.10
CA PHE A 136 12.52 22.54 14.92
C PHE A 136 13.11 23.91 14.60
N ALA A 137 13.88 24.43 15.55
CA ALA A 137 14.91 25.41 15.31
C ALA A 137 16.22 24.72 15.68
N SER A 138 16.76 23.87 14.81
CA SER A 138 18.12 23.39 15.03
C SER A 138 19.07 24.53 14.70
N THR A 139 19.71 25.13 15.71
CA THR A 139 20.85 26.01 15.49
C THR A 139 22.07 25.15 15.24
N GLN A 140 22.56 25.11 14.01
CA GLN A 140 23.80 24.40 13.70
C GLN A 140 24.97 25.37 13.67
N THR A 141 26.05 24.99 14.35
CA THR A 141 27.32 25.72 14.41
C THR A 141 28.15 25.41 13.18
N GLY A 142 28.32 26.43 12.36
CA GLY A 142 29.17 26.48 11.18
C GLY A 142 28.72 25.65 9.98
N MET A 143 28.87 26.22 8.78
CA MET A 143 28.44 25.58 7.52
C MET A 143 29.65 25.06 6.72
N PRO A 144 30.06 23.79 6.89
CA PRO A 144 31.17 23.23 6.13
C PRO A 144 30.84 23.04 4.65
N ARG A 145 31.87 22.84 3.82
CA ARG A 145 31.67 22.45 2.41
C ARG A 145 31.22 20.99 2.32
N ALA A 146 30.29 20.70 1.41
CA ALA A 146 29.91 19.33 1.10
C ALA A 146 31.08 18.56 0.46
N GLY A 147 31.20 17.28 0.82
CA GLY A 147 32.16 16.36 0.20
C GLY A 147 31.75 15.99 -1.23
N ALA A 148 32.66 15.37 -1.99
CA ALA A 148 32.29 14.78 -3.26
C ALA A 148 31.31 13.62 -3.02
N GLY A 149 30.18 13.58 -3.73
CA GLY A 149 29.14 12.55 -3.56
C GLY A 149 28.00 12.96 -2.64
N PHE A 150 28.21 13.93 -1.74
CA PHE A 150 27.12 14.52 -0.97
C PHE A 150 26.35 15.52 -1.84
N CYS A 151 25.17 15.10 -2.29
CA CYS A 151 24.38 15.77 -3.30
C CYS A 151 22.94 16.01 -2.82
N GLU A 152 22.31 17.07 -3.33
CA GLU A 152 20.87 17.30 -3.22
C GLU A 152 20.07 16.12 -3.76
N THR A 153 19.05 15.68 -3.03
CA THR A 153 18.06 14.72 -3.52
C THR A 153 17.12 15.40 -4.51
N LEU A 154 16.92 14.80 -5.69
CA LEU A 154 15.96 15.30 -6.66
C LEU A 154 14.53 15.02 -6.18
N PRO A 155 13.58 15.97 -6.30
CA PRO A 155 12.20 15.74 -5.90
C PRO A 155 11.50 14.73 -6.83
N ARG A 156 10.38 14.16 -6.38
CA ARG A 156 9.47 13.42 -7.26
C ARG A 156 8.95 14.36 -8.34
N LEU A 157 9.01 13.91 -9.58
CA LEU A 157 8.54 14.67 -10.74
C LEU A 157 7.14 14.21 -11.09
N LEU A 158 6.25 15.17 -11.33
CA LEU A 158 4.93 14.93 -11.89
C LEU A 158 4.95 15.41 -13.34
N VAL A 159 4.65 14.51 -14.28
CA VAL A 159 4.72 14.77 -15.72
C VAL A 159 3.40 14.37 -16.35
N ARG A 160 2.82 15.23 -17.19
CA ARG A 160 1.62 14.94 -17.97
C ARG A 160 2.03 14.42 -19.36
N PRO A 161 1.68 13.18 -19.76
CA PRO A 161 2.02 12.58 -21.05
C PRO A 161 1.52 13.38 -22.25
N SER A 162 0.36 14.04 -22.12
CA SER A 162 -0.25 14.83 -23.20
C SER A 162 0.53 16.10 -23.57
N SER A 163 1.48 16.52 -22.75
CA SER A 163 2.43 17.56 -23.15
C SER A 163 3.52 16.92 -24.02
N ASN A 164 3.44 17.09 -25.34
CA ASN A 164 4.49 16.68 -26.32
C ASN A 164 5.90 17.27 -26.03
N GLY A 165 6.05 18.05 -24.95
CA GLY A 165 7.27 18.67 -24.48
C GLY A 165 8.09 17.77 -23.55
N ALA A 166 9.41 17.78 -23.71
CA ALA A 166 10.31 17.12 -22.78
C ALA A 166 10.40 17.92 -21.47
N GLN A 167 10.21 17.25 -20.33
CA GLN A 167 10.37 17.84 -19.01
C GLN A 167 11.86 18.03 -18.69
N ARG A 168 12.23 19.26 -18.33
CA ARG A 168 13.61 19.61 -17.94
C ARG A 168 13.85 19.32 -16.46
N ILE A 169 14.84 18.49 -16.18
CA ILE A 169 15.23 18.08 -14.83
C ILE A 169 16.62 18.64 -14.55
N ALA A 170 16.74 19.52 -13.55
CA ALA A 170 18.02 20.07 -13.15
C ALA A 170 18.92 18.98 -12.55
N LEU A 171 20.22 19.01 -12.85
CA LEU A 171 21.18 18.13 -12.20
C LEU A 171 21.35 18.53 -10.72
N PRO A 172 21.51 17.56 -9.80
CA PRO A 172 21.59 17.84 -8.37
C PRO A 172 22.87 18.63 -8.05
N ALA A 173 22.76 19.58 -7.11
CA ALA A 173 23.94 20.27 -6.61
C ALA A 173 24.73 19.37 -5.66
N CYS A 174 26.03 19.28 -5.87
CA CYS A 174 26.93 18.48 -5.04
C CYS A 174 28.09 19.32 -4.51
N GLY A 175 28.80 18.81 -3.51
CA GLY A 175 29.99 19.47 -2.96
C GLY A 175 31.10 19.76 -3.98
N ARG A 176 31.12 19.03 -5.10
CA ARG A 176 32.01 19.25 -6.24
C ARG A 176 31.25 19.09 -7.55
N LYS A 177 31.75 19.67 -8.64
CA LYS A 177 31.23 19.44 -9.99
C LYS A 177 31.43 17.96 -10.36
N LEU A 178 30.32 17.29 -10.68
CA LEU A 178 30.31 15.91 -11.17
C LEU A 178 29.88 15.87 -12.63
N ASN A 179 30.39 14.89 -13.36
CA ASN A 179 29.97 14.56 -14.72
C ASN A 179 28.83 13.53 -14.62
N TRP A 180 27.61 13.95 -14.93
CA TRP A 180 26.42 13.10 -14.78
C TRP A 180 26.09 12.31 -16.04
N ARG A 181 25.79 11.03 -15.95
CA ARG A 181 25.28 10.22 -17.06
C ARG A 181 24.03 9.45 -16.64
N ILE A 182 23.32 8.89 -17.60
CA ILE A 182 22.21 7.97 -17.37
C ILE A 182 22.85 6.59 -17.15
N GLY A 183 22.59 5.98 -15.99
CA GLY A 183 23.07 4.64 -15.66
C GLY A 183 22.02 3.57 -15.92
N GLU A 184 20.75 3.87 -15.64
CA GLU A 184 19.61 2.99 -15.92
C GLU A 184 18.55 3.83 -16.65
N SER A 185 18.02 3.33 -17.77
CA SER A 185 17.00 4.01 -18.58
C SER A 185 15.59 3.79 -18.01
N PRO A 186 14.66 4.74 -18.22
CA PRO A 186 13.26 4.58 -17.88
C PRO A 186 12.56 3.51 -18.72
N ARG A 187 11.45 2.96 -18.18
CA ARG A 187 10.61 1.98 -18.88
C ARG A 187 9.49 2.65 -19.68
N LYS A 188 8.93 3.76 -19.19
CA LYS A 188 7.77 4.45 -19.79
C LYS A 188 8.12 5.81 -20.43
N GLY A 189 9.40 6.01 -20.77
CA GLY A 189 9.88 7.26 -21.34
C GLY A 189 11.29 7.17 -21.88
N LYS A 190 11.78 8.30 -22.40
CA LYS A 190 13.16 8.47 -22.85
C LYS A 190 13.81 9.63 -22.10
N VAL A 191 14.99 9.39 -21.55
CA VAL A 191 15.81 10.43 -20.92
C VAL A 191 17.07 10.68 -21.73
N ILE A 192 17.38 11.96 -21.96
CA ILE A 192 18.63 12.39 -22.62
C ILE A 192 19.30 13.50 -21.81
N ARG A 193 20.63 13.54 -21.83
CA ARG A 193 21.38 14.65 -21.22
C ARG A 193 21.48 15.83 -22.19
N LYS A 194 21.06 17.01 -21.77
CA LYS A 194 21.24 18.27 -22.54
C LYS A 194 21.90 19.34 -21.67
N GLY A 195 23.20 19.55 -21.87
CA GLY A 195 23.99 20.53 -21.13
C GLY A 195 24.02 20.27 -19.61
N ARG A 196 23.39 21.16 -18.84
CA ARG A 196 23.31 21.11 -17.35
C ARG A 196 22.00 20.50 -16.82
N ALA A 197 21.22 19.85 -17.67
CA ALA A 197 19.95 19.23 -17.31
C ALA A 197 19.78 17.87 -18.00
N MET A 198 18.87 17.06 -17.47
CA MET A 198 18.28 15.94 -18.18
C MET A 198 16.95 16.40 -18.80
N LEU A 199 16.63 15.86 -19.97
CA LEU A 199 15.32 16.00 -20.59
C LEU A 199 14.65 14.63 -20.54
N TYR A 200 13.51 14.55 -19.86
CA TYR A 200 12.67 13.37 -19.81
C TYR A 200 11.48 13.56 -20.74
N ARG A 201 11.25 12.61 -21.65
CA ARG A 201 10.12 12.61 -22.56
C ARG A 201 9.26 11.37 -22.27
N PRO A 202 7.98 11.54 -21.87
CA PRO A 202 7.10 10.40 -21.65
C PRO A 202 6.83 9.68 -22.98
N SER A 203 6.65 8.36 -22.94
CA SER A 203 6.31 7.55 -24.11
C SER A 203 5.24 6.49 -23.81
N GLY A 204 4.43 6.69 -22.78
CA GLY A 204 3.35 5.79 -22.36
C GLY A 204 2.31 6.50 -21.48
N GLY A 205 1.24 5.77 -21.09
CA GLY A 205 0.16 6.27 -20.22
C GLY A 205 0.56 6.44 -18.75
N ALA A 206 -0.40 6.78 -17.88
CA ALA A 206 -0.16 6.99 -16.46
C ALA A 206 0.64 5.89 -15.74
N GLY A 207 1.12 6.28 -14.57
CA GLY A 207 1.75 5.41 -13.59
C GLY A 207 3.10 5.94 -13.17
N VAL A 208 3.96 5.02 -12.71
CA VAL A 208 5.29 5.35 -12.24
C VAL A 208 6.34 4.93 -13.26
N ASP A 209 7.30 5.80 -13.46
CA ASP A 209 8.51 5.55 -14.24
C ASP A 209 9.73 5.95 -13.42
N GLU A 210 10.86 5.29 -13.65
CA GLU A 210 12.07 5.53 -12.89
C GLU A 210 13.31 5.40 -13.76
N PHE A 211 14.31 6.23 -13.50
CA PHE A 211 15.62 6.09 -14.11
C PHE A 211 16.71 6.47 -13.12
N VAL A 212 17.95 6.08 -13.42
CA VAL A 212 19.09 6.36 -12.54
C VAL A 212 20.12 7.24 -13.24
N ILE A 213 20.58 8.25 -12.51
CA ILE A 213 21.70 9.09 -12.90
C ILE A 213 22.94 8.78 -12.05
N GLU A 214 24.09 8.77 -12.70
CA GLU A 214 25.39 8.46 -12.10
C GLU A 214 26.34 9.64 -12.26
N GLY A 215 26.95 10.09 -11.17
CA GLY A 215 27.84 11.24 -11.10
C GLY A 215 29.30 10.81 -10.94
N PHE A 216 30.13 11.16 -11.93
CA PHE A 216 31.55 10.81 -11.98
C PHE A 216 32.45 11.99 -11.65
N ARG A 217 33.54 11.71 -10.95
CA ARG A 217 34.64 12.65 -10.73
C ARG A 217 35.94 11.99 -11.16
N ARG A 218 36.64 12.57 -12.13
CA ARG A 218 37.90 12.03 -12.67
C ARG A 218 37.79 10.52 -13.01
N GLY A 219 36.71 10.15 -13.71
CA GLY A 219 36.44 8.75 -14.10
C GLY A 219 35.85 7.85 -12.99
N ARG A 220 35.86 8.25 -11.72
CA ARG A 220 35.33 7.43 -10.61
C ARG A 220 33.87 7.75 -10.29
N LEU A 221 33.03 6.71 -10.20
CA LEU A 221 31.64 6.84 -9.72
C LEU A 221 31.64 7.39 -8.29
N THR A 222 30.98 8.53 -8.09
CA THR A 222 30.99 9.28 -6.82
C THR A 222 29.58 9.47 -6.25
N ALA A 223 28.55 9.44 -7.10
CA ALA A 223 27.15 9.55 -6.67
C ALA A 223 26.25 8.73 -7.60
N LYS A 224 25.20 8.13 -7.04
CA LYS A 224 24.11 7.48 -7.80
C LYS A 224 22.80 8.02 -7.25
N GLN A 225 21.90 8.48 -8.12
CA GLN A 225 20.60 9.00 -7.73
C GLN A 225 19.50 8.42 -8.60
N ARG A 226 18.44 7.93 -7.95
CA ARG A 226 17.23 7.46 -8.60
C ARG A 226 16.26 8.63 -8.73
N VAL A 227 15.76 8.83 -9.95
CA VAL A 227 14.77 9.84 -10.27
C VAL A 227 13.44 9.13 -10.46
N GLN A 228 12.44 9.53 -9.67
CA GLN A 228 11.08 9.04 -9.80
C GLN A 228 10.24 10.04 -10.59
N VAL A 229 9.64 9.53 -11.66
CA VAL A 229 8.69 10.26 -12.49
C VAL A 229 7.34 9.62 -12.30
N ARG A 230 6.33 10.43 -11.99
CA ARG A 230 4.95 10.01 -12.04
C ARG A 230 4.33 10.60 -13.30
N LEU A 231 3.92 9.71 -14.18
CA LEU A 231 3.11 10.01 -15.34
C LEU A 231 1.68 10.16 -14.84
N LEU A 232 1.17 11.38 -14.87
CA LEU A 232 -0.22 11.68 -14.56
C LEU A 232 -1.00 11.53 -15.86
N ASP A 233 -2.05 10.73 -15.89
CA ASP A 233 -3.08 10.97 -16.90
C ASP A 233 -3.66 12.38 -16.67
N GLY A 234 -4.40 12.92 -17.64
CA GLY A 234 -5.04 14.23 -17.48
C GLY A 234 -5.65 14.38 -16.09
N ASP A 235 -5.23 15.44 -15.39
CA ASP A 235 -5.51 15.76 -13.99
C ASP A 235 -5.06 14.73 -12.92
N ALA A 236 -4.67 15.23 -11.74
CA ALA A 236 -4.42 14.36 -10.60
C ALA A 236 -5.71 13.58 -10.36
N SER A 237 -5.71 12.26 -10.57
CA SER A 237 -6.94 11.46 -10.61
C SER A 237 -7.86 11.85 -9.44
N ASN A 238 -9.04 12.38 -9.73
CA ASN A 238 -10.11 12.58 -8.74
C ASN A 238 -10.62 11.25 -8.15
N ILE A 239 -9.98 10.14 -8.55
CA ILE A 239 -10.25 8.79 -8.10
C ILE A 239 -9.91 8.66 -6.62
N SER A 240 -10.94 8.44 -5.82
CA SER A 240 -10.87 8.01 -4.43
C SER A 240 -11.21 6.53 -4.33
N VAL A 241 -10.50 5.83 -3.45
CA VAL A 241 -10.69 4.39 -3.21
C VAL A 241 -10.96 4.19 -1.74
N VAL A 242 -12.00 3.45 -1.43
CA VAL A 242 -12.18 2.86 -0.11
C VAL A 242 -12.21 1.35 -0.27
N ALA A 243 -11.47 0.65 0.56
CA ALA A 243 -11.56 -0.78 0.71
C ALA A 243 -12.22 -1.09 2.06
N PHE A 244 -13.10 -2.08 2.08
CA PHE A 244 -13.60 -2.70 3.30
C PHE A 244 -13.83 -4.18 3.00
N GLY A 245 -14.00 -5.01 4.02
CA GLY A 245 -14.06 -6.44 3.79
C GLY A 245 -13.50 -7.21 4.97
N ASP A 246 -13.10 -8.44 4.68
CA ASP A 246 -12.54 -9.38 5.63
C ASP A 246 -11.00 -9.39 5.69
N SER A 247 -10.43 -10.48 6.21
CA SER A 247 -8.98 -10.72 6.36
C SER A 247 -8.21 -10.64 5.04
N VAL A 248 -8.82 -11.03 3.92
CA VAL A 248 -8.20 -10.97 2.59
C VAL A 248 -8.04 -9.51 2.16
N THR A 249 -9.05 -8.67 2.39
CA THR A 249 -8.95 -7.25 2.04
C THR A 249 -8.07 -6.47 3.01
N ALA A 250 -8.07 -6.85 4.29
CA ALA A 250 -7.25 -6.25 5.34
C ALA A 250 -5.74 -6.56 5.16
N GLY A 251 -5.42 -7.63 4.43
CA GLY A 251 -4.06 -8.13 4.27
C GLY A 251 -3.56 -8.77 5.56
N PHE A 252 -4.34 -9.68 6.12
CA PHE A 252 -4.00 -10.46 7.31
C PHE A 252 -2.69 -11.25 7.14
N GLY A 253 -2.08 -11.58 8.27
CA GLY A 253 -0.79 -12.28 8.37
C GLY A 253 0.43 -11.38 8.22
N TYR A 254 0.22 -10.07 8.36
CA TYR A 254 1.27 -9.07 8.33
C TYR A 254 1.11 -8.08 9.47
N PHE A 255 2.18 -7.86 10.24
CA PHE A 255 2.17 -6.83 11.28
C PHE A 255 2.10 -5.44 10.66
N GLY A 256 0.95 -4.76 10.59
CA GLY A 256 0.83 -3.48 9.90
C GLY A 256 1.78 -2.37 10.39
N ALA A 257 2.24 -2.39 11.65
CA ALA A 257 3.30 -1.46 12.11
C ALA A 257 4.65 -1.62 11.38
N THR A 258 4.88 -2.79 10.79
CA THR A 258 6.15 -3.17 10.18
C THR A 258 5.97 -3.55 8.69
N GLY A 259 4.90 -4.24 8.33
CA GLY A 259 4.77 -4.97 7.07
C GLY A 259 5.57 -6.27 7.05
N LYS A 260 6.03 -6.75 8.21
CA LYS A 260 6.69 -8.06 8.32
C LYS A 260 5.60 -9.14 8.30
N GLN A 261 5.81 -10.16 7.46
CA GLN A 261 5.01 -11.38 7.46
C GLN A 261 5.14 -12.11 8.81
N MET A 262 4.04 -12.68 9.27
CA MET A 262 3.99 -13.49 10.48
C MET A 262 4.51 -14.90 10.21
N GLY A 263 5.12 -15.52 11.24
CA GLY A 263 5.36 -16.96 11.26
C GLY A 263 4.16 -17.71 11.84
N VAL A 264 4.20 -19.05 11.77
CA VAL A 264 3.13 -19.96 12.23
C VAL A 264 2.61 -19.64 13.62
N THR A 265 3.49 -19.69 14.62
CA THR A 265 3.09 -19.47 16.01
C THR A 265 2.51 -18.07 16.26
N GLN A 266 2.80 -17.10 15.39
CA GLN A 266 2.30 -15.73 15.54
C GLN A 266 0.91 -15.55 14.93
N LEU A 267 0.52 -16.41 14.00
CA LEU A 267 -0.81 -16.36 13.37
C LEU A 267 -1.87 -16.97 14.27
N ASP A 268 -1.52 -18.00 15.03
CA ASP A 268 -2.39 -18.61 16.03
C ASP A 268 -2.82 -17.59 17.10
N ASP A 269 -1.86 -16.82 17.62
CA ASP A 269 -2.08 -15.72 18.57
C ASP A 269 -2.93 -14.56 17.99
N CYS A 270 -3.10 -14.54 16.67
CA CYS A 270 -3.80 -13.50 15.92
C CYS A 270 -5.21 -13.91 15.48
N ARG A 271 -5.69 -15.10 15.85
CA ARG A 271 -7.01 -15.58 15.46
C ARG A 271 -8.08 -14.59 15.93
N PRO A 272 -8.96 -14.08 15.04
CA PRO A 272 -9.99 -13.13 15.44
C PRO A 272 -10.90 -13.71 16.52
N GLY A 273 -11.33 -12.86 17.46
CA GLY A 273 -12.29 -13.25 18.50
C GLY A 273 -13.66 -13.57 17.89
N ALA A 274 -14.49 -14.36 18.59
CA ALA A 274 -15.75 -14.86 18.04
C ALA A 274 -16.83 -13.77 17.79
N THR A 275 -16.81 -12.67 18.54
CA THR A 275 -17.89 -11.66 18.51
C THR A 275 -17.42 -10.20 18.54
N THR A 276 -16.12 -9.96 18.72
CA THR A 276 -15.57 -8.60 18.75
C THR A 276 -14.27 -8.58 17.97
N PHE A 277 -14.24 -7.81 16.89
CA PHE A 277 -13.08 -7.76 16.00
C PHE A 277 -12.31 -6.47 16.19
N ASN A 278 -10.99 -6.62 16.35
CA ASN A 278 -10.07 -5.49 16.46
C ASN A 278 -9.15 -5.35 15.25
N ASP A 279 -9.37 -6.12 14.17
CA ASP A 279 -8.50 -6.14 12.99
C ASP A 279 -7.02 -6.34 13.36
N ALA A 280 -6.71 -7.16 14.36
CA ALA A 280 -5.34 -7.48 14.68
C ALA A 280 -4.67 -8.18 13.49
N CYS A 281 -3.35 -7.97 13.38
CA CYS A 281 -2.51 -8.78 12.52
C CYS A 281 -2.74 -8.58 11.01
N SER A 282 -3.39 -7.48 10.67
CA SER A 282 -3.63 -7.02 9.31
C SER A 282 -2.64 -5.93 8.87
N SER A 283 -2.33 -5.91 7.58
CA SER A 283 -1.41 -4.95 6.98
C SER A 283 -1.89 -3.49 7.06
N ASN A 284 -3.19 -3.26 7.21
CA ASN A 284 -3.83 -1.96 7.43
C ASN A 284 -3.92 -1.57 8.92
N SER A 285 -3.55 -2.44 9.86
CA SER A 285 -3.80 -2.24 11.30
C SER A 285 -2.54 -2.03 12.15
N THR A 286 -2.71 -1.36 13.28
CA THR A 286 -1.70 -1.24 14.34
C THR A 286 -1.84 -2.32 15.41
N ASN A 287 -2.98 -2.99 15.47
CA ASN A 287 -3.23 -4.07 16.43
C ASN A 287 -2.41 -5.31 16.06
N ARG A 288 -1.80 -5.92 17.07
CA ARG A 288 -0.84 -7.03 16.92
C ARG A 288 -1.31 -8.34 17.52
N ASP A 289 -2.43 -8.30 18.23
CA ASP A 289 -2.94 -9.36 19.07
C ASP A 289 -4.46 -9.20 19.10
N SER A 290 -5.18 -10.28 18.81
CA SER A 290 -6.64 -10.29 18.80
C SER A 290 -7.23 -10.23 20.21
N SER A 291 -6.46 -10.53 21.25
CA SER A 291 -6.88 -10.45 22.66
C SER A 291 -6.80 -9.04 23.24
N ILE A 292 -6.24 -8.07 22.52
CA ILE A 292 -5.98 -6.71 23.01
C ILE A 292 -6.86 -5.68 22.29
N GLY A 293 -7.77 -5.05 23.04
CA GLY A 293 -8.67 -4.01 22.54
C GLY A 293 -9.90 -4.57 21.83
N THR A 294 -10.93 -3.74 21.66
CA THR A 294 -12.26 -4.15 21.17
C THR A 294 -12.66 -3.49 19.86
N LYS A 295 -11.72 -2.82 19.18
CA LYS A 295 -11.99 -2.11 17.92
C LYS A 295 -10.78 -2.06 17.00
N PRO A 296 -11.00 -1.93 15.67
CA PRO A 296 -9.91 -1.70 14.72
C PRO A 296 -9.13 -0.43 15.01
N ASN A 297 -7.80 -0.52 15.01
CA ASN A 297 -6.90 0.63 15.07
C ASN A 297 -6.05 0.71 13.80
N TYR A 298 -6.57 1.37 12.77
CA TYR A 298 -5.92 1.43 11.46
C TYR A 298 -4.60 2.22 11.49
N LEU A 299 -3.70 1.89 10.56
CA LEU A 299 -2.54 2.69 10.26
C LEU A 299 -2.95 4.07 9.72
N PRO A 300 -2.11 5.11 9.86
CA PRO A 300 -2.44 6.47 9.39
C PRO A 300 -2.73 6.59 7.88
N ASP A 301 -2.21 5.67 7.08
CA ASP A 301 -2.44 5.58 5.63
C ASP A 301 -3.25 4.34 5.25
N PHE A 302 -3.87 3.69 6.23
CA PHE A 302 -4.69 2.50 6.10
C PHE A 302 -4.00 1.36 5.32
N GLY A 303 -2.68 1.22 5.46
CA GLY A 303 -1.93 0.14 4.81
C GLY A 303 -1.45 0.46 3.39
N LEU A 304 -1.74 1.65 2.83
CA LEU A 304 -1.32 2.01 1.47
C LEU A 304 0.21 1.90 1.29
N SER A 305 1.01 2.42 2.23
CA SER A 305 2.48 2.33 2.15
C SER A 305 3.03 0.94 2.43
N ARG A 306 2.21 0.03 2.99
CA ARG A 306 2.60 -1.38 3.12
C ARG A 306 2.61 -2.07 1.78
N ASN A 307 1.65 -1.72 0.92
CA ASN A 307 1.54 -2.32 -0.41
C ASN A 307 1.50 -3.85 -0.31
N ILE A 308 0.65 -4.36 0.58
CA ILE A 308 0.50 -5.80 0.88
C ILE A 308 -0.86 -6.28 0.42
N SER A 309 -1.99 -5.78 0.95
CA SER A 309 -3.30 -6.22 0.48
C SER A 309 -3.51 -5.91 -1.01
N TRP A 310 -4.30 -6.73 -1.70
CA TRP A 310 -4.56 -6.55 -3.13
C TRP A 310 -5.11 -5.14 -3.44
N ALA A 311 -5.99 -4.63 -2.57
CA ALA A 311 -6.56 -3.30 -2.69
C ALA A 311 -5.47 -2.21 -2.64
N ALA A 312 -4.51 -2.32 -1.72
CA ALA A 312 -3.40 -1.38 -1.62
C ALA A 312 -2.45 -1.49 -2.83
N GLN A 313 -2.22 -2.71 -3.33
CA GLN A 313 -1.36 -2.96 -4.48
C GLN A 313 -1.95 -2.41 -5.79
N TRP A 314 -3.23 -2.67 -6.05
CA TRP A 314 -3.95 -2.10 -7.19
C TRP A 314 -3.95 -0.57 -7.14
N THR A 315 -4.30 -0.01 -5.97
CA THR A 315 -4.29 1.44 -5.75
C THR A 315 -2.91 2.07 -6.06
N ASN A 316 -1.83 1.46 -5.56
CA ASN A 316 -0.47 1.92 -5.83
C ASN A 316 -0.05 1.76 -7.30
N GLN A 317 -0.49 0.68 -7.98
CA GLN A 317 -0.21 0.44 -9.40
C GLN A 317 -0.72 1.60 -10.28
N TYR A 318 -1.92 2.11 -9.98
CA TYR A 318 -2.51 3.25 -10.68
C TYR A 318 -2.19 4.61 -10.04
N GLY A 319 -1.36 4.60 -8.99
CA GLY A 319 -0.88 5.80 -8.30
C GLY A 319 -1.96 6.51 -7.47
N ILE A 320 -3.11 5.91 -7.22
CA ILE A 320 -4.18 6.53 -6.45
C ILE A 320 -3.67 6.80 -5.03
N THR A 321 -3.93 8.00 -4.50
CA THR A 321 -3.45 8.41 -3.16
C THR A 321 -4.55 8.74 -2.18
N SER A 322 -5.78 8.89 -2.66
CA SER A 322 -6.97 8.97 -1.82
C SER A 322 -7.44 7.54 -1.58
N TYR A 323 -6.97 6.94 -0.49
CA TYR A 323 -7.17 5.53 -0.16
C TYR A 323 -7.45 5.36 1.33
N ARG A 324 -8.43 4.52 1.66
CA ARG A 324 -8.66 4.03 3.02
C ARG A 324 -9.03 2.56 2.96
N ASN A 325 -8.46 1.74 3.82
CA ASN A 325 -8.78 0.32 3.96
C ASN A 325 -9.34 0.07 5.36
N TYR A 326 -10.65 0.00 5.44
CA TYR A 326 -11.42 -0.31 6.63
C TYR A 326 -11.68 -1.81 6.78
N ALA A 327 -11.10 -2.67 5.95
CA ALA A 327 -11.33 -4.10 6.08
C ALA A 327 -10.88 -4.60 7.46
N VAL A 328 -11.64 -5.55 8.00
CA VAL A 328 -11.44 -6.11 9.33
C VAL A 328 -11.37 -7.62 9.24
N THR A 329 -10.24 -8.17 9.67
CA THR A 329 -10.07 -9.63 9.83
C THR A 329 -11.17 -10.23 10.70
N GLY A 330 -11.79 -11.30 10.21
CA GLY A 330 -12.88 -12.02 10.88
C GLY A 330 -14.28 -11.49 10.58
N SER A 331 -14.41 -10.30 9.97
CA SER A 331 -15.74 -9.72 9.72
C SER A 331 -16.54 -10.46 8.64
N ALA A 332 -17.85 -10.53 8.86
CA ALA A 332 -18.87 -11.12 7.99
C ALA A 332 -19.82 -10.02 7.48
N PRO A 333 -20.64 -10.28 6.44
CA PRO A 333 -21.61 -9.30 5.94
C PRO A 333 -22.52 -8.70 7.04
N SER A 334 -22.96 -9.53 7.99
CA SER A 334 -23.81 -9.13 9.12
C SER A 334 -23.16 -8.09 10.03
N ASP A 335 -21.82 -8.05 10.13
CA ASP A 335 -21.12 -7.04 10.93
C ASP A 335 -21.20 -5.64 10.32
N TRP A 336 -21.40 -5.55 9.00
CA TRP A 336 -21.44 -4.29 8.26
C TRP A 336 -22.87 -3.76 8.06
N LEU A 337 -23.86 -4.64 8.18
CA LEU A 337 -25.29 -4.36 8.02
C LEU A 337 -25.93 -3.78 9.30
N PRO A 338 -27.21 -3.33 9.26
CA PRO A 338 -27.91 -2.79 10.43
C PRO A 338 -27.84 -3.69 11.66
N GLY A 339 -27.42 -3.11 12.79
CA GLY A 339 -27.17 -3.82 14.05
C GLY A 339 -25.78 -4.44 14.17
N GLY A 340 -24.97 -4.42 13.11
CA GLY A 340 -23.59 -4.88 13.09
C GLY A 340 -22.61 -3.86 13.67
N GLN A 341 -21.47 -4.35 14.18
CA GLN A 341 -20.45 -3.51 14.83
C GLN A 341 -19.77 -2.48 13.89
N PHE A 342 -19.84 -2.70 12.58
CA PHE A 342 -19.26 -1.83 11.55
C PHE A 342 -20.31 -1.07 10.72
N GLU A 343 -21.59 -1.14 11.08
CA GLU A 343 -22.68 -0.41 10.39
C GLU A 343 -22.35 1.09 10.22
N SER A 344 -21.93 1.75 11.29
CA SER A 344 -21.56 3.18 11.25
C SER A 344 -20.37 3.46 10.31
N THR A 345 -19.47 2.49 10.15
CA THR A 345 -18.36 2.61 9.20
C THR A 345 -18.86 2.45 7.77
N LEU A 346 -19.72 1.46 7.50
CA LEU A 346 -20.34 1.29 6.17
C LEU A 346 -21.09 2.55 5.74
N GLN A 347 -21.96 3.08 6.60
CA GLN A 347 -22.70 4.33 6.34
C GLN A 347 -21.77 5.50 6.05
N SER A 348 -20.64 5.59 6.76
CA SER A 348 -19.64 6.63 6.49
C SER A 348 -18.96 6.44 5.12
N ILE A 349 -18.71 5.21 4.69
CA ILE A 349 -18.13 4.90 3.38
C ILE A 349 -19.12 5.29 2.27
N GLU A 350 -20.39 4.92 2.43
CA GLU A 350 -21.47 5.27 1.50
C GLU A 350 -21.61 6.80 1.37
N GLN A 351 -21.64 7.52 2.50
CA GLN A 351 -21.70 8.99 2.51
C GLN A 351 -20.46 9.67 1.93
N GLN A 352 -19.28 9.05 2.02
CA GLN A 352 -18.06 9.57 1.41
C GLN A 352 -18.09 9.46 -0.12
N ASP A 353 -18.90 8.54 -0.65
CA ASP A 353 -19.10 8.26 -2.07
C ASP A 353 -17.79 8.21 -2.87
N PRO A 354 -16.87 7.27 -2.55
CA PRO A 354 -15.60 7.16 -3.24
C PRO A 354 -15.80 6.73 -4.70
N THR A 355 -14.82 6.99 -5.56
CA THR A 355 -14.89 6.51 -6.95
C THR A 355 -14.94 4.98 -7.04
N TYR A 356 -14.17 4.31 -6.18
CA TYR A 356 -14.16 2.85 -6.06
C TYR A 356 -14.37 2.39 -4.63
N ILE A 357 -15.19 1.35 -4.48
CA ILE A 357 -15.28 0.52 -3.29
C ILE A 357 -14.70 -0.85 -3.63
N LEU A 358 -13.70 -1.30 -2.88
CA LEU A 358 -12.99 -2.56 -3.09
C LEU A 358 -13.25 -3.51 -1.93
N MET A 359 -13.66 -4.75 -2.17
CA MET A 359 -13.91 -5.70 -1.09
C MET A 359 -13.72 -7.17 -1.45
N THR A 360 -13.44 -7.96 -0.42
CA THR A 360 -13.59 -9.42 -0.36
C THR A 360 -14.42 -9.69 0.90
N MET A 361 -15.52 -10.43 0.75
CA MET A 361 -16.51 -10.62 1.81
C MET A 361 -17.34 -11.89 1.54
N GLY A 362 -17.63 -12.66 2.59
CA GLY A 362 -18.50 -13.84 2.54
C GLY A 362 -17.94 -15.12 3.18
N ALA A 363 -16.62 -15.24 3.38
CA ALA A 363 -16.02 -16.48 3.89
C ALA A 363 -16.12 -16.66 5.41
N ASN A 364 -16.04 -15.60 6.22
CA ASN A 364 -15.97 -15.75 7.69
C ASN A 364 -17.18 -16.42 8.36
N PRO A 365 -18.43 -16.28 7.87
CA PRO A 365 -19.55 -17.11 8.33
C PRO A 365 -19.33 -18.63 8.17
N LEU A 366 -18.38 -19.04 7.31
CA LEU A 366 -18.12 -20.43 6.93
C LEU A 366 -16.81 -20.94 7.51
N LEU A 367 -15.79 -20.08 7.61
CA LEU A 367 -14.46 -20.45 8.10
C LEU A 367 -14.50 -20.92 9.57
N SER A 368 -15.29 -20.29 10.46
CA SER A 368 -15.34 -20.68 11.87
C SER A 368 -15.99 -22.04 12.10
N ASP A 369 -17.05 -22.33 11.33
CA ASP A 369 -17.95 -23.45 11.61
C ASP A 369 -17.63 -24.67 10.74
N VAL A 370 -17.15 -24.48 9.51
CA VAL A 370 -16.90 -25.59 8.56
C VAL A 370 -15.44 -26.04 8.56
N LEU A 371 -14.46 -25.18 8.89
CA LEU A 371 -13.02 -25.54 8.75
C LEU A 371 -12.25 -25.77 10.05
N PHE A 372 -12.72 -25.28 11.21
CA PHE A 372 -11.88 -25.24 12.44
C PHE A 372 -12.56 -25.71 13.74
N GLY A 373 -13.77 -26.29 13.68
CA GLY A 373 -14.43 -26.87 14.85
C GLY A 373 -14.14 -28.37 15.00
N VAL A 374 -13.64 -28.81 16.16
CA VAL A 374 -13.34 -30.23 16.45
C VAL A 374 -14.60 -31.11 16.46
N ASP A 375 -15.77 -30.52 16.74
CA ASP A 375 -17.10 -31.15 16.60
C ASP A 375 -17.73 -30.93 15.20
N ASN A 376 -17.13 -30.08 14.34
CA ASN A 376 -17.75 -29.52 13.13
C ASN A 376 -16.93 -29.66 11.83
N MET A 377 -16.10 -30.70 11.67
CA MET A 377 -15.74 -31.19 10.32
C MET A 377 -16.93 -31.87 9.63
N GLY A 378 -18.15 -31.37 9.91
CA GLY A 378 -19.42 -32.03 9.68
C GLY A 378 -19.60 -32.37 8.22
N CYS A 379 -19.33 -31.42 7.31
CA CYS A 379 -19.48 -31.69 5.88
C CYS A 379 -18.44 -32.69 5.34
N ALA A 380 -17.19 -32.67 5.83
CA ALA A 380 -16.20 -33.67 5.44
C ALA A 380 -16.60 -35.08 5.92
N LEU A 381 -17.02 -35.20 7.18
CA LEU A 381 -17.48 -36.47 7.76
C LEU A 381 -18.81 -36.95 7.13
N GLU A 382 -19.72 -36.03 6.81
CA GLU A 382 -21.00 -36.31 6.16
C GLU A 382 -20.83 -36.71 4.69
N SER A 383 -19.82 -36.14 4.00
CA SER A 383 -19.39 -36.60 2.68
C SER A 383 -18.93 -38.05 2.71
N ASP A 384 -18.07 -38.39 3.66
CA ASP A 384 -17.49 -39.74 3.78
C ASP A 384 -18.52 -40.80 4.20
N LEU A 385 -19.57 -40.40 4.92
CA LEU A 385 -20.61 -41.30 5.43
C LEU A 385 -21.87 -41.38 4.56
N PHE A 386 -22.27 -40.29 3.90
CA PHE A 386 -23.59 -40.17 3.24
C PHE A 386 -23.55 -39.60 1.82
N GLY A 387 -22.40 -39.08 1.35
CA GLY A 387 -22.19 -38.65 -0.04
C GLY A 387 -22.77 -37.29 -0.43
N ASP A 388 -23.18 -36.44 0.53
CA ASP A 388 -23.87 -35.17 0.27
C ASP A 388 -23.10 -33.90 0.70
N PHE A 389 -21.81 -33.85 0.36
CA PHE A 389 -20.92 -32.73 0.71
C PHE A 389 -21.47 -31.37 0.26
N ARG A 390 -21.99 -31.30 -0.98
CA ARG A 390 -22.49 -30.06 -1.58
C ARG A 390 -23.69 -29.51 -0.81
N GLN A 391 -24.67 -30.35 -0.46
CA GLN A 391 -25.84 -29.90 0.27
C GLN A 391 -25.45 -29.45 1.68
N CYS A 392 -24.55 -30.16 2.37
CA CYS A 392 -24.06 -29.72 3.68
C CYS A 392 -23.44 -28.31 3.63
N VAL A 393 -22.65 -28.00 2.61
CA VAL A 393 -22.06 -26.66 2.43
C VAL A 393 -23.16 -25.61 2.18
N LEU A 394 -24.16 -25.92 1.36
CA LEU A 394 -25.30 -25.01 1.09
C LEU A 394 -26.16 -24.80 2.34
N ASP A 395 -26.37 -25.82 3.16
CA ASP A 395 -27.10 -25.70 4.42
C ASP A 395 -26.33 -24.83 5.42
N ALA A 396 -24.99 -24.95 5.47
CA ALA A 396 -24.15 -24.04 6.24
C ALA A 396 -24.27 -22.58 5.77
N PHE A 397 -24.36 -22.35 4.45
CA PHE A 397 -24.57 -21.01 3.90
C PHE A 397 -25.94 -20.46 4.30
N SER A 398 -26.96 -21.32 4.29
CA SER A 398 -28.32 -20.96 4.70
C SER A 398 -28.41 -20.67 6.20
N ALA A 399 -27.69 -21.40 7.04
CA ALA A 399 -27.73 -21.22 8.50
C ALA A 399 -27.27 -19.83 8.96
N VAL A 400 -26.44 -19.16 8.14
CA VAL A 400 -25.91 -17.82 8.38
C VAL A 400 -26.54 -16.76 7.45
N ASP A 401 -27.60 -17.12 6.73
CA ASP A 401 -28.29 -16.28 5.74
C ASP A 401 -27.34 -15.64 4.70
N LEU A 402 -26.29 -16.34 4.28
CA LEU A 402 -25.17 -15.75 3.51
C LEU A 402 -25.66 -15.00 2.26
N ASN A 403 -26.52 -15.64 1.46
CA ASN A 403 -27.10 -15.05 0.25
C ASN A 403 -27.80 -13.72 0.54
N GLN A 404 -28.75 -13.73 1.48
CA GLN A 404 -29.51 -12.53 1.83
C GLN A 404 -28.60 -11.43 2.38
N LYS A 405 -27.62 -11.77 3.22
CA LYS A 405 -26.71 -10.76 3.80
C LYS A 405 -25.76 -10.16 2.76
N LEU A 406 -25.28 -10.93 1.79
CA LEU A 406 -24.51 -10.38 0.66
C LEU A 406 -25.40 -9.49 -0.22
N ASN A 407 -26.63 -9.93 -0.52
CA ASN A 407 -27.59 -9.15 -1.29
C ASN A 407 -27.91 -7.80 -0.61
N ASP A 408 -28.19 -7.82 0.69
CA ASP A 408 -28.47 -6.62 1.50
C ASP A 408 -27.27 -5.66 1.48
N LEU A 409 -26.04 -6.20 1.65
CA LEU A 409 -24.83 -5.40 1.66
C LEU A 409 -24.59 -4.73 0.30
N TYR A 410 -24.72 -5.49 -0.78
CA TYR A 410 -24.57 -4.97 -2.14
C TYR A 410 -25.65 -3.95 -2.47
N THR A 411 -26.89 -4.22 -2.08
CA THR A 411 -28.02 -3.30 -2.26
C THR A 411 -27.77 -1.99 -1.51
N SER A 412 -27.33 -2.05 -0.25
CA SER A 412 -26.98 -0.86 0.54
C SER A 412 -25.95 0.00 -0.19
N LEU A 413 -24.84 -0.61 -0.63
CA LEU A 413 -23.77 0.10 -1.35
C LEU A 413 -24.26 0.75 -2.65
N VAL A 414 -25.07 0.04 -3.45
CA VAL A 414 -25.57 0.53 -4.73
C VAL A 414 -26.63 1.62 -4.55
N SER A 415 -27.50 1.48 -3.55
CA SER A 415 -28.57 2.44 -3.25
C SER A 415 -28.04 3.72 -2.60
N ASN A 416 -27.01 3.62 -1.76
CA ASN A 416 -26.52 4.74 -0.95
C ASN A 416 -25.24 5.40 -1.50
N SER A 417 -24.68 4.91 -2.62
CA SER A 417 -23.49 5.50 -3.25
C SER A 417 -23.55 5.44 -4.78
N THR A 418 -22.74 6.25 -5.44
CA THR A 418 -22.47 6.23 -6.89
C THR A 418 -21.18 5.49 -7.26
N SER A 419 -20.42 5.05 -6.27
CA SER A 419 -19.17 4.27 -6.40
C SER A 419 -19.22 3.09 -7.38
N HIS A 420 -18.12 2.85 -8.09
CA HIS A 420 -17.90 1.54 -8.75
C HIS A 420 -17.46 0.52 -7.70
N ILE A 421 -18.18 -0.59 -7.59
CA ILE A 421 -17.91 -1.61 -6.57
C ILE A 421 -17.14 -2.75 -7.23
N VAL A 422 -16.02 -3.14 -6.64
CA VAL A 422 -15.21 -4.28 -7.09
C VAL A 422 -15.19 -5.31 -5.98
N VAL A 423 -15.68 -6.50 -6.31
CA VAL A 423 -15.75 -7.64 -5.40
C VAL A 423 -14.74 -8.68 -5.85
N MET A 424 -13.67 -8.84 -5.08
CA MET A 424 -12.67 -9.87 -5.29
C MET A 424 -13.15 -11.16 -4.63
N GLN A 425 -13.33 -12.20 -5.45
CA GLN A 425 -13.65 -13.56 -5.02
C GLN A 425 -12.50 -14.20 -4.24
N TYR A 426 -12.81 -15.30 -3.54
CA TYR A 426 -11.82 -16.07 -2.80
C TYR A 426 -10.98 -16.94 -3.73
N HIS A 427 -9.73 -17.13 -3.35
CA HIS A 427 -8.76 -17.97 -4.03
C HIS A 427 -8.76 -19.35 -3.35
N LEU A 428 -8.36 -20.39 -4.09
CA LEU A 428 -8.13 -21.70 -3.49
C LEU A 428 -6.93 -21.63 -2.54
N ALA A 429 -7.18 -22.04 -1.31
CA ALA A 429 -6.18 -22.15 -0.28
C ALA A 429 -6.35 -23.52 0.38
N VAL A 430 -5.27 -24.30 0.45
CA VAL A 430 -5.29 -25.65 1.02
C VAL A 430 -4.64 -25.60 2.39
N PRO A 431 -5.43 -25.60 3.48
CA PRO A 431 -4.86 -25.50 4.79
C PRO A 431 -4.24 -26.82 5.25
N SER A 432 -3.01 -26.77 5.77
CA SER A 432 -2.34 -27.92 6.38
C SER A 432 -3.09 -28.47 7.59
N THR A 433 -3.88 -27.63 8.27
CA THR A 433 -4.70 -28.03 9.41
C THR A 433 -6.05 -28.65 9.04
N ALA A 434 -6.47 -28.59 7.77
CA ALA A 434 -7.75 -29.15 7.33
C ALA A 434 -7.63 -30.63 6.96
N ILE A 435 -7.07 -31.43 7.87
CA ILE A 435 -6.71 -32.84 7.66
C ILE A 435 -7.87 -33.78 7.26
N ALA A 436 -9.14 -33.37 7.40
CA ALA A 436 -10.29 -34.17 6.95
C ALA A 436 -10.90 -33.69 5.64
N TYR A 437 -10.41 -32.59 5.06
CA TYR A 437 -10.88 -32.10 3.76
C TYR A 437 -9.82 -32.37 2.69
N SER A 438 -10.22 -33.02 1.62
CA SER A 438 -9.41 -33.07 0.40
C SER A 438 -9.32 -31.69 -0.27
N ALA A 439 -8.26 -31.45 -1.04
CA ALA A 439 -8.13 -30.23 -1.85
C ALA A 439 -9.33 -30.03 -2.80
N THR A 440 -9.89 -31.13 -3.33
CA THR A 440 -11.08 -31.14 -4.20
C THR A 440 -12.34 -30.66 -3.47
N GLN A 441 -12.52 -31.05 -2.20
CA GLN A 441 -13.64 -30.59 -1.37
C GLN A 441 -13.51 -29.11 -1.02
N LEU A 442 -12.31 -28.64 -0.68
CA LEU A 442 -12.04 -27.23 -0.41
C LEU A 442 -12.27 -26.35 -1.64
N GLU A 443 -11.89 -26.87 -2.81
CA GLU A 443 -12.17 -26.20 -4.07
C GLU A 443 -13.67 -26.12 -4.35
N MET A 444 -14.41 -27.21 -4.17
CA MET A 444 -15.87 -27.21 -4.34
C MET A 444 -16.55 -26.20 -3.40
N MET A 445 -16.12 -26.12 -2.15
CA MET A 445 -16.60 -25.09 -1.20
C MET A 445 -16.29 -23.68 -1.71
N THR A 446 -15.07 -23.46 -2.19
CA THR A 446 -14.64 -22.16 -2.72
C THR A 446 -15.45 -21.77 -3.96
N GLU A 447 -15.72 -22.71 -4.86
CA GLU A 447 -16.55 -22.54 -6.06
C GLU A 447 -17.99 -22.17 -5.68
N LEU A 448 -18.59 -22.88 -4.72
CA LEU A 448 -19.93 -22.60 -4.21
C LEU A 448 -20.03 -21.18 -3.63
N LEU A 449 -19.08 -20.81 -2.77
CA LEU A 449 -19.03 -19.48 -2.16
C LEU A 449 -18.88 -18.38 -3.22
N ASN A 450 -17.94 -18.57 -4.15
CA ASN A 450 -17.69 -17.63 -5.24
C ASN A 450 -18.89 -17.53 -6.20
N GLY A 451 -19.63 -18.64 -6.38
CA GLY A 451 -20.91 -18.68 -7.09
C GLY A 451 -21.95 -17.77 -6.44
N VAL A 452 -22.18 -17.92 -5.12
CA VAL A 452 -23.09 -17.04 -4.37
C VAL A 452 -22.67 -15.57 -4.49
N ILE A 453 -21.38 -15.27 -4.33
CA ILE A 453 -20.86 -13.90 -4.47
C ILE A 453 -21.19 -13.32 -5.86
N SER A 454 -20.96 -14.10 -6.92
CA SER A 454 -21.27 -13.70 -8.29
C SER A 454 -22.75 -13.48 -8.51
N ASP A 455 -23.57 -14.43 -8.07
CA ASP A 455 -25.01 -14.43 -8.30
C ASP A 455 -25.67 -13.25 -7.59
N GLU A 456 -25.35 -13.02 -6.31
CA GLU A 456 -25.92 -11.89 -5.56
C GLU A 456 -25.45 -10.53 -6.12
N ALA A 457 -24.18 -10.42 -6.53
CA ALA A 457 -23.68 -9.19 -7.15
C ALA A 457 -24.35 -8.90 -8.50
N ALA A 458 -24.55 -9.94 -9.32
CA ALA A 458 -25.21 -9.84 -10.62
C ALA A 458 -26.70 -9.52 -10.48
N GLN A 459 -27.39 -10.04 -9.45
CA GLN A 459 -28.78 -9.72 -9.16
C GLN A 459 -28.97 -8.25 -8.77
N VAL A 460 -28.07 -7.70 -7.94
CA VAL A 460 -28.20 -6.32 -7.47
C VAL A 460 -27.85 -5.30 -8.55
N SER A 461 -26.66 -5.38 -9.15
CA SER A 461 -26.27 -4.44 -10.20
C SER A 461 -25.04 -4.89 -11.00
N PRO A 462 -25.24 -5.52 -12.18
CA PRO A 462 -24.13 -5.96 -13.03
C PRO A 462 -23.38 -4.81 -13.71
N SER A 463 -23.95 -3.59 -13.69
CA SER A 463 -23.31 -2.38 -14.25
C SER A 463 -22.51 -1.58 -13.22
N ARG A 464 -22.80 -1.74 -11.92
CA ARG A 464 -22.11 -1.04 -10.83
C ARG A 464 -21.15 -1.94 -10.06
N ILE A 465 -21.40 -3.24 -10.03
CA ILE A 465 -20.59 -4.23 -9.32
C ILE A 465 -19.81 -5.06 -10.33
N THR A 466 -18.48 -5.02 -10.21
CA THR A 466 -17.55 -5.87 -10.96
C THR A 466 -17.05 -6.97 -10.05
N VAL A 467 -17.44 -8.21 -10.34
CA VAL A 467 -16.90 -9.39 -9.66
C VAL A 467 -15.61 -9.80 -10.36
N VAL A 468 -14.55 -9.99 -9.59
CA VAL A 468 -13.21 -10.33 -10.07
C VAL A 468 -12.82 -11.69 -9.49
N ALA A 469 -12.62 -12.66 -10.36
CA ALA A 469 -12.02 -13.93 -10.00
C ALA A 469 -10.50 -13.73 -9.77
N PRO A 470 -9.93 -14.22 -8.66
CA PRO A 470 -8.49 -14.26 -8.50
C PRO A 470 -7.88 -15.21 -9.55
N PRO A 471 -6.57 -15.09 -9.83
CA PRO A 471 -5.91 -16.13 -10.61
C PRO A 471 -5.95 -17.45 -9.83
N ARG A 472 -5.76 -18.55 -10.54
CA ARG A 472 -5.67 -19.85 -9.90
C ARG A 472 -4.45 -19.93 -8.99
N PHE A 473 -4.64 -20.49 -7.81
CA PHE A 473 -3.57 -20.80 -6.87
C PHE A 473 -3.36 -22.32 -6.94
N ASP A 474 -2.54 -22.74 -7.90
CA ASP A 474 -2.30 -24.17 -8.18
C ASP A 474 -1.88 -24.92 -6.91
N VAL A 475 -2.38 -26.15 -6.75
CA VAL A 475 -2.16 -27.00 -5.58
C VAL A 475 -0.91 -27.85 -5.74
N GLY A 476 -0.58 -28.26 -6.97
CA GLY A 476 0.52 -29.17 -7.23
C GLY A 476 0.12 -30.64 -7.32
N ILE A 477 -1.18 -30.94 -7.46
CA ILE A 477 -1.71 -32.31 -7.54
C ILE A 477 -2.73 -32.43 -8.70
N ASP A 478 -3.22 -33.65 -8.94
CA ASP A 478 -4.31 -33.85 -9.88
C ASP A 478 -5.62 -33.31 -9.30
N MET A 479 -6.26 -32.38 -10.02
CA MET A 479 -7.51 -31.73 -9.65
C MET A 479 -8.66 -32.04 -10.63
N GLU A 480 -8.50 -33.05 -11.50
CA GLU A 480 -9.59 -33.48 -12.38
C GLU A 480 -10.76 -34.11 -11.60
N PRO A 481 -12.01 -33.94 -12.05
CA PRO A 481 -12.44 -33.21 -13.25
C PRO A 481 -12.66 -31.70 -13.03
N LEU A 482 -12.48 -31.18 -11.81
CA LEU A 482 -12.74 -29.76 -11.49
C LEU A 482 -11.85 -28.84 -12.34
N TYR A 483 -10.60 -29.24 -12.55
CA TYR A 483 -9.69 -28.53 -13.43
C TYR A 483 -8.83 -29.45 -14.27
N GLN A 484 -8.37 -28.92 -15.40
CA GLN A 484 -7.42 -29.62 -16.24
C GLN A 484 -6.08 -29.81 -15.51
N SER A 485 -5.63 -31.06 -15.43
CA SER A 485 -4.30 -31.45 -14.98
C SER A 485 -3.45 -31.74 -16.22
N ASN A 486 -2.81 -30.70 -16.77
CA ASN A 486 -2.03 -30.81 -18.02
C ASN A 486 -0.53 -30.55 -17.85
N TYR A 487 -0.10 -30.19 -16.64
CA TYR A 487 1.30 -29.94 -16.29
C TYR A 487 1.94 -31.21 -15.72
N SER A 488 3.22 -31.49 -16.01
CA SER A 488 3.91 -32.63 -15.42
C SER A 488 5.28 -32.23 -14.88
N CYS A 489 5.48 -32.48 -13.60
CA CYS A 489 6.77 -32.39 -12.90
C CYS A 489 7.45 -33.76 -12.73
N SER A 490 6.68 -34.84 -12.89
CA SER A 490 7.12 -36.20 -12.61
C SER A 490 7.77 -36.82 -13.83
N PHE A 491 8.92 -37.48 -13.64
CA PHE A 491 9.54 -38.29 -14.68
C PHE A 491 8.64 -39.46 -15.14
N LEU A 492 7.66 -39.84 -14.30
CA LEU A 492 6.68 -40.89 -14.58
C LEU A 492 5.47 -40.40 -15.40
N GLY A 493 5.41 -39.11 -15.74
CA GLY A 493 4.37 -38.55 -16.60
C GLY A 493 3.03 -38.26 -15.92
N TYR A 494 2.96 -38.35 -14.58
CA TYR A 494 1.80 -37.88 -13.82
C TYR A 494 1.54 -36.42 -14.11
N LYS A 495 0.26 -36.08 -14.28
CA LYS A 495 -0.17 -34.71 -14.56
C LYS A 495 -0.84 -34.10 -13.35
N VAL A 496 -0.64 -32.81 -13.20
CA VAL A 496 -1.15 -31.97 -12.11
C VAL A 496 -1.61 -30.64 -12.69
N ASP A 497 -2.20 -29.82 -11.82
CA ASP A 497 -2.69 -28.49 -12.18
C ASP A 497 -1.61 -27.43 -12.43
N GLY A 498 -0.42 -27.62 -11.89
CA GLY A 498 0.73 -26.73 -12.06
C GLY A 498 1.71 -26.86 -10.89
N PRO A 499 2.79 -26.08 -10.85
CA PRO A 499 3.61 -25.97 -9.65
C PRO A 499 2.84 -25.32 -8.50
N SER A 500 2.82 -25.98 -7.35
CA SER A 500 2.11 -25.50 -6.18
C SER A 500 2.53 -24.10 -5.78
N VAL A 501 1.55 -23.25 -5.46
CA VAL A 501 1.77 -21.93 -4.85
C VAL A 501 1.20 -21.82 -3.44
N GLN A 502 0.79 -22.97 -2.88
CA GLN A 502 0.26 -23.11 -1.52
C GLN A 502 1.35 -22.87 -0.46
N ALA A 503 0.96 -22.75 0.81
CA ALA A 503 1.92 -22.54 1.89
C ALA A 503 2.95 -23.67 1.92
N THR A 504 4.19 -23.36 2.32
CA THR A 504 5.26 -24.36 2.39
C THR A 504 4.87 -25.56 3.26
N ILE A 505 4.22 -25.31 4.40
CA ILE A 505 3.74 -26.39 5.28
C ILE A 505 2.69 -27.28 4.60
N SER A 506 1.73 -26.69 3.85
CA SER A 506 0.76 -27.46 3.07
C SER A 506 1.42 -28.25 1.94
N GLN A 507 2.47 -27.70 1.32
CA GLN A 507 3.22 -28.40 0.28
C GLN A 507 3.98 -29.60 0.82
N ASP A 508 4.59 -29.47 2.01
CA ASP A 508 5.28 -30.59 2.67
C ASP A 508 4.32 -31.76 2.94
N GLU A 509 3.07 -31.47 3.34
CA GLU A 509 2.03 -32.49 3.54
C GLU A 509 1.55 -33.09 2.21
N LEU A 510 1.28 -32.27 1.20
CA LEU A 510 0.88 -32.73 -0.12
C LEU A 510 1.98 -33.59 -0.79
N GLU A 511 3.26 -33.31 -0.53
CA GLU A 511 4.37 -34.14 -1.00
C GLU A 511 4.36 -35.53 -0.35
N VAL A 512 4.01 -35.61 0.94
CA VAL A 512 3.88 -36.89 1.65
C VAL A 512 2.68 -37.70 1.14
N ASP A 513 1.55 -37.04 0.88
CA ASP A 513 0.32 -37.69 0.42
C ASP A 513 0.37 -38.06 -1.08
N HIS A 514 1.13 -37.32 -1.89
CA HIS A 514 1.25 -37.51 -3.33
C HIS A 514 2.72 -37.68 -3.80
N PRO A 515 3.48 -38.66 -3.27
CA PRO A 515 4.94 -38.71 -3.40
C PRO A 515 5.46 -38.95 -4.82
N LEU A 516 4.60 -39.40 -5.75
CA LEU A 516 4.97 -39.69 -7.13
C LEU A 516 4.49 -38.62 -8.13
N SER A 517 3.51 -37.81 -7.75
CA SER A 517 2.83 -36.87 -8.62
C SER A 517 2.92 -35.41 -8.17
N PHE A 518 3.25 -35.14 -6.91
CA PHE A 518 3.27 -33.78 -6.37
C PHE A 518 4.25 -32.87 -7.12
N CYS A 519 3.81 -31.64 -7.38
CA CYS A 519 4.62 -30.59 -7.99
C CYS A 519 4.86 -29.45 -7.01
N SER A 520 5.99 -29.50 -6.29
CA SER A 520 6.44 -28.41 -5.42
C SER A 520 6.62 -27.09 -6.19
N GLY A 521 6.37 -25.96 -5.54
CA GLY A 521 6.61 -24.65 -6.11
C GLY A 521 6.54 -23.50 -5.10
N PRO A 522 6.64 -22.24 -5.56
CA PRO A 522 7.14 -21.86 -6.87
C PRO A 522 8.66 -22.06 -6.97
N ALA A 523 9.17 -22.41 -8.16
CA ALA A 523 10.61 -22.59 -8.40
C ALA A 523 11.43 -21.31 -8.17
N ILE A 524 10.80 -20.13 -8.30
CA ILE A 524 11.40 -18.83 -8.04
C ILE A 524 10.38 -17.96 -7.30
N GLY A 525 10.77 -17.43 -6.14
CA GLY A 525 9.96 -16.52 -5.34
C GLY A 525 9.41 -17.18 -4.07
N SER A 526 8.52 -16.46 -3.40
CA SER A 526 7.78 -17.00 -2.25
C SER A 526 6.46 -17.60 -2.74
N PRO A 527 5.90 -18.59 -2.02
CA PRO A 527 4.54 -19.04 -2.27
C PRO A 527 3.52 -17.90 -2.26
N TRP A 528 2.40 -18.12 -2.94
CA TRP A 528 1.34 -17.12 -3.06
C TRP A 528 0.41 -17.14 -1.85
N ILE A 529 0.46 -18.20 -1.05
CA ILE A 529 -0.07 -18.25 0.31
C ILE A 529 1.05 -17.98 1.32
N ILE A 530 0.73 -17.43 2.48
CA ILE A 530 1.69 -17.18 3.56
C ILE A 530 2.27 -18.51 4.04
N SER A 531 3.58 -18.73 3.88
CA SER A 531 4.25 -19.98 4.28
C SER A 531 4.15 -20.33 5.77
N GLY A 532 3.91 -19.32 6.62
CA GLY A 532 3.70 -19.53 8.04
C GLY A 532 2.23 -19.70 8.41
N ASP A 533 1.30 -19.43 7.51
CA ASP A 533 -0.10 -19.60 7.79
C ASP A 533 -0.48 -21.06 7.61
N THR A 534 -1.49 -21.51 8.33
CA THR A 534 -2.02 -22.87 8.14
C THR A 534 -2.62 -23.05 6.76
N GLY A 535 -2.55 -22.05 5.86
CA GLY A 535 -2.68 -22.21 4.41
C GLY A 535 -3.86 -21.47 3.79
N ILE A 536 -4.38 -20.41 4.43
CA ILE A 536 -5.64 -19.75 4.00
C ILE A 536 -5.47 -18.29 3.52
N HIS A 537 -4.36 -17.62 3.86
CA HIS A 537 -4.16 -16.21 3.55
C HIS A 537 -3.11 -15.97 2.45
N PRO A 538 -3.37 -15.06 1.49
CA PRO A 538 -2.40 -14.71 0.47
C PRO A 538 -1.16 -14.03 1.04
N SER A 539 -0.01 -14.37 0.49
CA SER A 539 1.21 -13.59 0.67
C SER A 539 1.15 -12.28 -0.12
N ALA A 540 2.08 -11.36 0.11
CA ALA A 540 2.21 -10.15 -0.70
C ALA A 540 2.39 -10.45 -2.20
N ALA A 541 2.94 -11.62 -2.56
CA ALA A 541 3.00 -12.06 -3.95
C ALA A 541 1.63 -12.53 -4.45
N GLY A 542 0.90 -13.35 -3.68
CA GLY A 542 -0.47 -13.74 -4.01
C GLY A 542 -1.40 -12.55 -4.18
N TYR A 543 -1.35 -11.58 -3.27
CA TYR A 543 -2.11 -10.33 -3.39
C TYR A 543 -1.75 -9.50 -4.63
N LEU A 544 -0.49 -9.56 -5.10
CA LEU A 544 -0.10 -8.90 -6.35
C LEU A 544 -0.80 -9.53 -7.55
N HIS A 545 -0.87 -10.87 -7.56
CA HIS A 545 -1.54 -11.63 -8.59
C HIS A 545 -3.05 -11.37 -8.57
N MET A 546 -3.68 -11.33 -7.40
CA MET A 546 -5.08 -10.90 -7.26
C MET A 546 -5.30 -9.48 -7.77
N ALA A 547 -4.48 -8.51 -7.33
CA ALA A 547 -4.57 -7.11 -7.76
C ALA A 547 -4.44 -6.95 -9.28
N SER A 548 -3.68 -7.83 -9.95
CA SER A 548 -3.49 -7.79 -11.40
C SER A 548 -4.72 -8.21 -12.22
N GLN A 549 -5.68 -8.91 -11.61
CA GLN A 549 -6.94 -9.28 -12.26
C GLN A 549 -7.96 -8.14 -12.26
N VAL A 550 -7.79 -7.16 -11.36
CA VAL A 550 -8.70 -6.04 -11.26
C VAL A 550 -8.47 -5.10 -12.46
N PRO A 551 -9.52 -4.74 -13.21
CA PRO A 551 -9.40 -3.84 -14.35
C PRO A 551 -8.79 -2.49 -13.98
N ALA A 552 -8.27 -1.78 -14.99
CA ALA A 552 -7.77 -0.43 -14.78
C ALA A 552 -8.94 0.52 -14.42
N PRO A 553 -8.70 1.58 -13.63
CA PRO A 553 -9.74 2.56 -13.36
C PRO A 553 -10.30 3.16 -14.67
N GLY A 554 -11.61 3.13 -14.82
CA GLY A 554 -12.35 3.67 -15.97
C GLY A 554 -12.39 2.78 -17.22
N SER A 555 -11.96 1.52 -17.13
CA SER A 555 -12.07 0.53 -18.22
C SER A 555 -13.47 -0.03 -18.40
#